data_AF-A0A840QKE9-F1
#
_entry.id   AF-A0A840QKE9-F1
#
_cell.length_a   1.000
_cell.length_b   1.000
_cell.length_c   1.000
_cell.angle_alpha   90.00
_cell.angle_beta   90.00
_cell.angle_gamma   90.00
#
_symmetry.space_group_name_H-M   'P 1'
#
loop_
_entity.id
_entity.type
_entity.pdbx_description
1 polymer ?
#
loop_
_entity_poly.entity_id
_entity_poly.type
_entity_poly.pdbx_seq_one_letter_code
_entity_poly.pdbx_strand_id
1 'polypeptide(L)' 'MNLLTDEALIEAYKKSIELNLDLDFLTILENEIRSRKIDVSQLSVITDHTENNM' A
#
# COMPACT_ATOMS: atom_id res chain seq x y z
N MET A 1 -0.80 -2.26 14.29
CA MET A 1 -1.51 -3.47 13.78
C MET A 1 -0.60 -4.72 13.89
N ASN A 2 -0.21 -5.12 15.11
CA ASN A 2 0.95 -6.01 15.31
C ASN A 2 0.78 -7.48 14.89
N LEU A 3 -0.41 -7.87 14.42
CA LEU A 3 -0.71 -9.24 13.98
C LEU A 3 -0.52 -9.45 12.48
N LEU A 4 -0.40 -8.38 11.70
CA LEU A 4 -0.13 -8.47 10.26
C LEU A 4 1.38 -8.56 10.02
N THR A 5 1.79 -9.47 9.13
CA THR A 5 3.14 -9.41 8.55
C THR A 5 3.26 -8.17 7.67
N ASP A 6 4.49 -7.80 7.31
CA ASP A 6 4.71 -6.62 6.48
C ASP A 6 4.09 -6.80 5.09
N GLU A 7 4.17 -8.00 4.51
CA GLU A 7 3.51 -8.33 3.23
C GLU A 7 1.99 -8.19 3.33
N ALA A 8 1.38 -8.73 4.39
CA ALA A 8 -0.06 -8.67 4.59
C ALA A 8 -0.55 -7.23 4.83
N LEU A 9 0.24 -6.41 5.50
CA LEU A 9 -0.07 -4.99 5.73
C LEU A 9 -0.04 -4.20 4.43
N ILE A 10 0.94 -4.46 3.56
CA ILE A 10 1.02 -3.80 2.25
C ILE A 10 -0.10 -4.27 1.32
N GLU A 11 -0.41 -5.57 1.31
CA GLU A 11 -1.52 -6.10 0.52
C GLU A 11 -2.85 -5.48 0.97
N ALA A 12 -3.07 -5.37 2.28
CA ALA A 12 -4.25 -4.72 2.84
C ALA A 12 -4.33 -3.25 2.40
N TYR A 13 -3.21 -2.51 2.43
CA TYR A 13 -3.15 -1.13 1.94
C TYR A 13 -3.51 -1.01 0.46
N LYS A 14 -2.90 -1.84 -0.41
CA LYS A 14 -3.21 -1.86 -1.86
C LYS A 14 -4.69 -2.16 -2.13
N LYS A 15 -5.23 -3.21 -1.51
CA LYS A 15 -6.64 -3.59 -1.65
C LYS A 15 -7.60 -2.51 -1.15
N SER A 16 -7.22 -1.78 -0.11
CA SER A 16 -8.04 -0.70 0.44
C SER A 16 -8.13 0.49 -0.52
N ILE A 17 -7.05 0.78 -1.26
CA ILE A 17 -7.07 1.77 -2.35
C ILE A 17 -7.97 1.29 -3.49
N GLU A 18 -7.80 0.03 -3.94
CA GLU A 18 -8.61 -0.55 -5.03
C GLU A 18 -10.11 -0.54 -4.72
N LEU A 19 -10.47 -0.80 -3.47
CA LEU A 19 -11.86 -0.79 -2.99
C LEU A 19 -12.39 0.60 -2.66
N ASN A 20 -11.58 1.65 -2.80
CA ASN A 20 -11.90 3.03 -2.45
C ASN A 20 -12.46 3.16 -1.03
N LEU A 21 -11.76 2.53 -0.07
CA LEU A 21 -12.11 2.61 1.34
C LEU A 21 -11.83 4.01 1.92
N ASP A 22 -12.40 4.27 3.09
CA ASP A 22 -12.32 5.57 3.74
C ASP A 22 -10.87 6.02 4.03
N LEU A 23 -10.63 7.33 3.88
CA LEU A 23 -9.33 7.95 4.06
C LEU A 23 -8.76 7.76 5.47
N ASP A 24 -9.61 7.69 6.50
CA ASP A 24 -9.17 7.44 7.87
C ASP A 24 -8.58 6.03 7.99
N PHE A 25 -9.18 5.05 7.31
CA PHE A 25 -8.67 3.68 7.28
C PHE A 25 -7.34 3.58 6.53
N LEU A 26 -7.23 4.24 5.38
CA LEU A 26 -5.98 4.32 4.63
C LEU A 26 -4.87 4.98 5.46
N THR A 27 -5.19 6.05 6.17
CA THR A 27 -4.26 6.76 7.06
C THR A 27 -3.72 5.85 8.17
N ILE A 28 -4.56 4.99 8.74
CA ILE A 28 -4.13 4.01 9.76
C ILE A 28 -3.10 3.04 9.16
N LEU A 29 -3.34 2.53 7.95
CA LEU A 29 -2.45 1.59 7.27
C LEU A 29 -1.12 2.26 6.89
N GLU A 30 -1.15 3.47 6.32
CA GLU A 30 0.05 4.23 5.99
C GLU A 30 0.91 4.53 7.22
N ASN A 31 0.27 4.92 8.32
CA ASN A 31 0.97 5.21 9.58
C ASN A 31 1.68 3.97 10.11
N GLU A 32 1.05 2.81 10.04
CA GLU A 32 1.66 1.55 10.46
C GLU A 32 2.83 1.16 9.56
N ILE A 33 2.65 1.23 8.24
CA ILE A 33 3.70 0.93 7.24
C ILE A 33 4.94 1.81 7.50
N ARG A 34 4.72 3.11 7.68
CA ARG A 34 5.78 4.07 7.99
C ARG A 34 6.41 3.81 9.34
N SER A 35 5.63 3.49 10.37
CA SER A 35 6.13 3.19 11.71
C SER A 35 7.06 1.98 11.72
N ARG A 36 6.77 0.98 10.89
CA ARG A 36 7.57 -0.24 10.74
C ARG A 36 8.76 -0.10 9.80
N LYS A 37 8.86 1.03 9.09
CA LYS A 37 9.88 1.29 8.06
C LYS A 37 9.90 0.19 6.99
N ILE A 38 8.72 -0.29 6.62
CA ILE A 38 8.59 -1.31 5.58
C ILE A 38 9.05 -0.71 4.25
N ASP A 39 9.99 -1.40 3.60
CA ASP A 39 10.47 -1.00 2.30
C ASP A 39 9.44 -1.37 1.22
N VAL A 40 8.59 -0.39 0.89
CA VAL A 40 7.58 -0.53 -0.17
C VAL A 40 8.18 -0.52 -1.59
N SER A 41 9.47 -0.20 -1.76
CA SER A 41 10.12 -0.21 -3.08
C SER A 41 10.25 -1.62 -3.66
N GLN A 42 10.30 -2.64 -2.80
CA GLN A 42 10.35 -4.05 -3.19
C GLN A 42 9.03 -4.56 -3.79
N LEU A 43 7.93 -3.81 -3.66
CA LEU A 43 6.61 -4.20 -4.16
C LEU A 43 6.25 -3.57 -5.51
N SER A 44 7.24 -3.02 -6.23
CA SER A 44 7.13 -2.60 -7.62
C SER A 44 6.98 -3.81 -8.54
N VAL A 45 5.81 -4.43 -8.51
CA VAL A 45 5.26 -5.11 -9.68
C VAL A 45 3.90 -4.47 -9.90
N ILE A 46 3.84 -3.66 -10.97
CA ILE A 46 2.68 -2.98 -11.56
C ILE A 46 2.41 -1.56 -11.01
N THR A 47 3.03 -0.57 -11.67
CA THR A 47 2.31 0.53 -12.38
C THR A 47 3.28 1.20 -13.36
N ASP A 48 3.64 0.50 -14.44
CA ASP A 48 4.02 1.16 -15.70
C ASP A 48 2.81 1.07 -16.64
N HIS A 49 1.78 1.86 -16.34
CA HIS A 49 0.75 2.26 -17.31
C HIS A 49 0.63 3.77 -17.22
N THR A 50 1.63 4.48 -17.75
CA THR A 50 1.36 5.79 -18.33
C THR A 50 1.79 5.69 -19.78
N GLU A 51 0.79 5.51 -20.65
CA GLU A 51 0.88 5.79 -22.07
C GLU A 51 1.58 7.14 -22.27
N ASN A 52 2.64 7.15 -23.08
CA ASN A 52 3.00 8.38 -23.79
C ASN A 52 3.22 7.99 -25.25
N ASN A 53 2.13 8.08 -26.01
CA ASN A 53 2.11 8.11 -27.46
C ASN A 53 3.17 9.12 -27.95
N MET A 54 4.06 8.65 -28.81
CA MET A 54 4.87 9.49 -29.70
C MET A 54 4.36 9.29 -31.13
#